data_AF-A0A2K8U9Y1-F1
#
_entry.id   AF-A0A2K8U9Y1-F1
#
_cell.length_a   1.000
_cell.length_b   1.000
_cell.length_c   1.000
_cell.angle_alpha   90.00
_cell.angle_beta   90.00
_cell.angle_gamma   90.00
#
_symmetry.space_group_name_H-M   'P 1'
#
loop_
_entity.id
_entity.type
_entity.pdbx_description
1 polymer ?
#
loop_
_entity_poly.entity_id
_entity_poly.type
_entity_poly.pdbx_seq_one_letter_code
_entity_poly.pdbx_strand_id
1 'polypeptide(L)'
;MLALLEISREEQPDQAPPALASVMDVMTFLADHPELAYPSVVLTHEGNVRIQWRRTKGEHFAVEFVGDGDIRFVIFAPDPKRPDKIARVSGSATVDSVMRLAEPYGVRRWAEAKNPGDAL
;
A
#
# COMPACT_ATOMS: atom_id res chain seq x y z
N MET A 1 -11.39 3.67 10.16
CA MET A 1 -11.82 4.71 9.19
C MET A 1 -12.32 5.97 9.90
N LEU A 2 -13.31 5.87 10.78
CA LEU A 2 -13.71 6.99 11.67
C LEU A 2 -12.53 7.58 12.46
N ALA A 3 -11.71 6.70 13.06
CA ALA A 3 -10.49 7.14 13.75
C ALA A 3 -9.50 7.90 12.85
N LEU A 4 -9.43 7.59 11.54
CA LEU A 4 -8.52 8.31 10.61
C LEU A 4 -9.03 9.72 10.33
N LEU A 5 -10.36 9.88 10.21
CA LEU A 5 -11.02 11.18 10.05
C LEU A 5 -10.86 12.05 11.31
N GLU A 6 -10.96 11.45 12.49
CA GLU A 6 -10.80 12.16 13.76
C GLU A 6 -9.34 12.60 13.98
N ILE A 7 -8.36 11.71 13.77
CA ILE A 7 -6.93 12.03 13.90
C ILE A 7 -6.50 13.12 12.91
N SER A 8 -6.96 13.07 11.66
CA SER A 8 -6.65 14.09 10.65
C SER A 8 -7.08 15.49 11.08
N ARG A 9 -8.22 15.60 11.78
CA ARG A 9 -8.78 16.89 12.19
C ARG A 9 -8.05 17.48 13.40
N GLU A 10 -7.47 16.64 14.26
CA GLU A 10 -6.80 17.07 15.49
C GLU A 10 -5.32 17.45 15.28
N GLU A 11 -4.59 16.72 14.42
CA GLU A 11 -3.14 16.91 14.25
C GLU A 11 -2.76 17.99 13.23
N GLN A 12 -3.55 18.16 12.16
CA GLN A 12 -3.27 19.13 11.08
C GLN A 12 -4.57 19.74 10.52
N PRO A 13 -5.05 20.88 11.05
CA PRO A 13 -6.32 21.47 10.62
C PRO A 13 -6.34 21.94 9.16
N ASP A 14 -5.16 22.14 8.55
CA ASP A 14 -5.01 22.53 7.14
C ASP A 14 -4.92 21.32 6.18
N GLN A 15 -4.89 20.09 6.70
CA GLN A 15 -4.82 18.89 5.88
C GLN A 15 -6.17 18.64 5.18
N ALA A 16 -6.12 18.36 3.87
CA ALA A 16 -7.32 18.02 3.12
C ALA A 16 -8.01 16.80 3.75
N PRO A 17 -9.36 16.82 3.90
CA PRO A 17 -10.08 15.65 4.40
C PRO A 17 -9.81 14.46 3.48
N PRO A 18 -9.86 13.21 4.00
CA PRO A 18 -9.72 12.02 3.19
C PRO A 18 -10.66 12.04 1.99
N ALA A 19 -10.10 11.93 0.78
CA ALA A 19 -10.87 11.83 -0.43
C ALA A 19 -11.71 10.55 -0.39
N LEU A 20 -13.05 10.69 -0.42
CA LEU A 20 -13.97 9.55 -0.31
C LEU A 20 -13.71 8.50 -1.41
N ALA A 21 -13.39 8.94 -2.63
CA ALA A 21 -13.03 8.05 -3.74
C ALA A 21 -11.79 7.20 -3.41
N SER A 22 -10.75 7.82 -2.86
CA SER A 22 -9.53 7.12 -2.42
C SER A 22 -9.82 6.07 -1.34
N VAL A 23 -10.68 6.40 -0.38
CA VAL A 23 -11.13 5.46 0.67
C VAL A 23 -11.90 4.29 0.07
N MET A 24 -12.79 4.54 -0.89
CA MET A 24 -13.53 3.49 -1.57
C MET A 24 -12.61 2.54 -2.33
N ASP A 25 -11.62 3.08 -3.05
CA ASP A 25 -10.67 2.26 -3.82
C ASP A 25 -9.82 1.37 -2.91
N VAL A 26 -9.43 1.85 -1.71
CA VAL A 26 -8.77 1.01 -0.70
C VAL A 26 -9.66 -0.15 -0.26
N MET A 27 -10.94 0.12 0.01
CA MET A 27 -11.87 -0.91 0.47
C MET A 27 -12.11 -1.96 -0.62
N THR A 28 -12.26 -1.54 -1.88
CA THR A 28 -12.35 -2.44 -3.03
C THR A 28 -11.09 -3.29 -3.14
N PHE A 29 -9.91 -2.67 -3.10
CA PHE A 29 -8.64 -3.37 -3.22
C PHE A 29 -8.44 -4.43 -2.12
N LEU A 30 -8.75 -4.10 -0.86
CA LEU A 30 -8.60 -5.04 0.25
C LEU A 30 -9.64 -6.18 0.20
N ALA A 31 -10.83 -5.92 -0.36
CA ALA A 31 -11.85 -6.95 -0.57
C ALA A 31 -11.44 -7.93 -1.68
N ASP A 32 -10.80 -7.44 -2.75
CA ASP A 32 -10.33 -8.25 -3.87
C ASP A 32 -9.05 -9.06 -3.53
N HIS A 33 -8.33 -8.65 -2.50
CA HIS A 33 -7.07 -9.27 -2.06
C HIS A 33 -7.09 -9.72 -0.59
N PRO A 34 -8.00 -10.63 -0.20
CA PRO A 34 -8.11 -11.09 1.19
C PRO A 34 -6.91 -11.90 1.67
N GLU A 35 -6.02 -12.34 0.76
CA GLU A 35 -4.78 -13.02 1.12
C GLU A 35 -3.73 -12.09 1.74
N LEU A 36 -3.84 -10.78 1.52
CA LEU A 36 -2.88 -9.80 2.03
C LEU A 36 -3.09 -9.53 3.51
N ALA A 37 -2.00 -9.33 4.24
CA ALA A 37 -2.05 -8.85 5.62
C ALA A 37 -2.69 -7.45 5.66
N TYR A 38 -3.28 -7.09 6.80
CA TYR A 38 -3.74 -5.71 7.00
C TYR A 38 -2.55 -4.74 6.89
N PRO A 39 -2.60 -3.79 5.94
CA PRO A 39 -1.50 -2.86 5.74
C PRO A 39 -1.45 -1.79 6.83
N SER A 40 -0.31 -1.12 6.92
CA SER A 40 -0.30 0.21 7.55
C SER A 40 -1.01 1.20 6.63
N VAL A 41 -1.82 2.09 7.21
CA VAL A 41 -2.60 3.09 6.48
C VAL A 41 -2.10 4.48 6.84
N VAL A 42 -1.90 5.33 5.84
CA VAL A 42 -1.42 6.71 5.97
C VAL A 42 -2.31 7.62 5.16
N LEU A 43 -2.72 8.75 5.73
CA LEU A 43 -3.36 9.82 4.99
C LEU A 43 -2.28 10.76 4.46
N THR A 44 -2.25 10.98 3.15
CA THR A 44 -1.30 11.92 2.54
C THR A 44 -1.77 13.36 2.75
N HIS A 45 -0.86 14.32 2.55
CA HIS A 45 -1.19 15.74 2.65
C HIS A 45 -2.15 16.19 1.53
N GLU A 46 -2.23 15.44 0.43
CA GLU A 46 -3.21 15.62 -0.66
C GLU A 46 -4.61 15.08 -0.29
N GLY A 47 -4.79 14.47 0.89
CA GLY A 47 -6.04 13.83 1.30
C GLY A 47 -6.23 12.42 0.73
N ASN A 48 -5.24 11.87 0.03
CA ASN A 48 -5.29 10.50 -0.48
C ASN A 48 -4.95 9.49 0.62
N VAL A 49 -5.55 8.31 0.55
CA VAL A 49 -5.15 7.18 1.37
C VAL A 49 -4.00 6.45 0.70
N ARG A 50 -2.94 6.19 1.47
CA ARG A 50 -1.84 5.31 1.10
C ARG A 50 -1.83 4.11 2.04
N ILE A 51 -1.75 2.92 1.47
CA ILE A 51 -1.52 1.70 2.24
C ILE A 51 -0.12 1.17 1.95
N GLN A 52 0.49 0.50 2.93
CA GLN A 52 1.82 -0.05 2.75
C GLN A 52 2.06 -1.33 3.56
N TRP A 53 2.83 -2.23 2.95
CA TRP A 53 3.38 -3.43 3.57
C TRP A 53 4.89 -3.29 3.61
N ARG A 54 5.47 -3.54 4.79
CA ARG A 54 6.91 -3.51 4.98
C ARG A 54 7.35 -4.68 5.83
N ARG A 55 8.24 -5.52 5.26
CA ARG A 55 8.81 -6.66 5.99
C ARG A 55 10.22 -6.35 6.49
N THR A 56 11.06 -5.75 5.65
CA THR A 56 12.44 -5.39 5.97
C THR A 56 12.78 -3.99 5.45
N LYS A 57 14.05 -3.57 5.50
CA LYS A 57 14.49 -2.35 4.81
C LYS A 57 14.48 -2.49 3.29
N GLY A 58 14.56 -3.72 2.76
CA GLY A 58 14.64 -4.00 1.33
C GLY A 58 13.34 -4.48 0.68
N GLU A 59 12.29 -4.72 1.48
CA GLU A 59 10.99 -5.21 1.04
C GLU A 59 9.90 -4.26 1.55
N HIS A 60 9.45 -3.38 0.66
CA HIS A 60 8.44 -2.36 0.96
C HIS A 60 7.58 -2.11 -0.28
N PHE A 61 6.27 -2.11 -0.10
CA PHE A 61 5.29 -1.91 -1.17
C PHE A 61 4.28 -0.93 -0.62
N ALA A 62 4.12 0.17 -1.31
CA ALA A 62 3.14 1.19 -0.96
C ALA A 62 2.31 1.52 -2.19
N VAL A 63 1.01 1.65 -1.96
CA VAL A 63 0.01 2.04 -2.95
C VAL A 63 -0.74 3.23 -2.41
N GLU A 64 -0.68 4.34 -3.12
CA GLU A 64 -1.49 5.53 -2.89
C GLU A 64 -2.65 5.54 -3.88
N PHE A 65 -3.86 5.63 -3.35
CA PHE A 65 -5.09 5.65 -4.12
C PHE A 65 -5.47 7.09 -4.39
N VAL A 66 -5.47 7.50 -5.65
CA VAL A 66 -5.71 8.89 -6.04
C VAL A 66 -7.19 9.15 -6.30
N GLY A 67 -8.00 8.09 -6.37
CA GLY A 67 -9.44 8.12 -6.64
C GLY A 67 -9.76 7.59 -8.04
N ASP A 68 -11.04 7.25 -8.24
CA ASP A 68 -11.59 6.76 -9.51
C ASP A 68 -10.85 5.52 -10.07
N GLY A 69 -10.28 4.70 -9.18
CA GLY A 69 -9.54 3.49 -9.54
C GLY A 69 -8.08 3.74 -9.96
N ASP A 70 -7.63 5.00 -9.98
CA ASP A 70 -6.24 5.35 -10.28
C ASP A 70 -5.35 5.29 -9.03
N ILE A 71 -4.15 4.75 -9.21
CA ILE A 71 -3.17 4.59 -8.14
C ILE A 71 -1.78 5.08 -8.53
N ARG A 72 -0.96 5.38 -7.51
CA ARG A 72 0.49 5.52 -7.59
C ARG A 72 1.11 4.47 -6.69
N PHE A 73 2.18 3.82 -7.15
CA PHE A 73 2.83 2.78 -6.35
C PHE A 73 4.34 2.94 -6.32
N VAL A 74 4.94 2.35 -5.28
CA VAL A 74 6.37 2.11 -5.19
C VAL A 74 6.63 0.73 -4.60
N ILE A 75 7.58 0.02 -5.18
CA ILE A 75 8.09 -1.28 -4.73
C ILE A 75 9.59 -1.14 -4.50
N PHE A 76 10.02 -1.57 -3.33
CA PHE A 76 11.40 -1.87 -3.01
C PHE A 76 11.50 -3.38 -2.82
N ALA A 77 12.38 -4.02 -3.58
CA ALA A 77 12.64 -5.45 -3.51
C ALA A 77 14.13 -5.73 -3.79
N PRO A 78 14.71 -6.85 -3.29
CA PRO A 78 16.05 -7.27 -3.69
C PRO A 78 16.17 -7.39 -5.22
N ASP A 79 17.28 -6.90 -5.79
CA ASP A 79 17.54 -7.05 -7.22
C ASP A 79 17.79 -8.53 -7.56
N PRO A 80 17.04 -9.14 -8.51
CA PRO A 80 17.18 -10.56 -8.83
C PRO A 80 18.58 -10.96 -9.32
N LYS A 81 19.33 -10.03 -9.91
CA LYS A 81 20.69 -10.25 -10.41
C LYS A 81 21.76 -9.90 -9.37
N ARG A 82 21.45 -9.01 -8.41
CA ARG A 82 22.35 -8.61 -7.32
C ARG A 82 21.60 -8.50 -5.99
N PRO A 83 21.42 -9.61 -5.25
CA PRO A 83 20.59 -9.64 -4.03
C PRO A 83 21.07 -8.71 -2.89
N ASP A 84 22.33 -8.25 -2.92
CA ASP A 84 22.87 -7.25 -2.00
C ASP A 84 22.41 -5.82 -2.31
N LYS A 85 21.74 -5.61 -3.45
CA LYS A 85 21.16 -4.35 -3.89
C LYS A 85 19.64 -4.39 -3.83
N ILE A 86 19.04 -3.22 -3.61
CA ILE A 86 17.59 -3.04 -3.64
C ILE A 86 17.21 -2.36 -4.94
N ALA A 87 16.36 -3.01 -5.72
CA ALA A 87 15.66 -2.41 -6.83
C ALA A 87 14.52 -1.54 -6.30
N ARG A 88 14.36 -0.35 -6.87
CA ARG A 88 13.20 0.53 -6.64
C ARG A 88 12.45 0.67 -7.95
N VAL A 89 11.16 0.34 -7.93
CA VAL A 89 10.26 0.51 -9.06
C VAL A 89 9.06 1.31 -8.61
N SER A 90 8.67 2.31 -9.38
CA SER A 90 7.52 3.15 -9.08
C SER A 90 6.80 3.53 -10.36
N GLY A 91 5.50 3.77 -10.26
CA GLY A 91 4.69 4.16 -11.39
C GLY A 91 3.27 4.47 -11.00
N SER A 92 2.43 4.62 -12.02
CA SER A 92 1.00 4.76 -11.90
C SER A 92 0.32 3.60 -12.62
N ALA A 93 -0.83 3.19 -12.13
CA ALA A 93 -1.62 2.10 -12.68
C ALA A 93 -3.07 2.23 -12.22
N THR A 94 -3.90 1.27 -12.61
CA THR A 94 -5.24 1.09 -12.06
C THR A 94 -5.22 0.11 -10.88
N VAL A 95 -6.21 0.23 -10.00
CA VAL A 95 -6.32 -0.54 -8.76
C VAL A 95 -6.30 -2.06 -9.00
N ASP A 96 -6.94 -2.50 -10.09
CA ASP A 96 -7.07 -3.90 -10.53
C ASP A 96 -5.81 -4.46 -11.19
N SER A 97 -4.82 -3.60 -11.48
CA SER A 97 -3.61 -3.97 -12.21
C SER A 97 -2.36 -3.97 -11.34
N VAL A 98 -2.37 -3.29 -10.18
CA VAL A 98 -1.17 -3.11 -9.37
C VAL A 98 -0.55 -4.42 -8.88
N MET A 99 -1.37 -5.40 -8.46
CA MET A 99 -0.85 -6.67 -7.97
C MET A 99 -0.20 -7.50 -9.08
N ARG A 100 -0.71 -7.40 -10.31
CA ARG A 100 -0.07 -8.00 -11.50
C ARG A 100 1.28 -7.36 -11.80
N LEU A 101 1.38 -6.04 -11.69
CA LEU A 101 2.63 -5.31 -11.87
C LEU A 101 3.65 -5.60 -10.75
N ALA A 102 3.16 -5.92 -9.56
CA ALA A 102 3.98 -6.23 -8.39
C ALA A 102 4.49 -7.68 -8.35
N GLU A 103 3.89 -8.59 -9.12
CA GLU A 103 4.21 -10.02 -9.15
C GLU A 103 5.70 -10.33 -9.39
N PRO A 104 6.40 -9.70 -10.36
CA PRO A 104 7.82 -9.99 -10.63
C PRO A 104 8.75 -9.68 -9.46
N TYR A 105 8.30 -8.85 -8.50
CA TYR A 105 9.05 -8.45 -7.32
C TYR A 105 8.70 -9.31 -6.08
N GLY A 106 7.87 -10.33 -6.25
CA GLY A 106 7.50 -11.27 -5.20
C GLY A 106 6.70 -10.64 -4.06
N VAL A 107 6.05 -9.49 -4.30
CA VAL A 107 5.34 -8.71 -3.26
C VAL A 107 4.39 -9.57 -2.45
N ARG A 108 3.61 -10.42 -3.13
CA ARG A 108 2.61 -11.28 -2.49
C ARG A 108 3.22 -12.15 -1.37
N ARG A 109 4.40 -12.76 -1.60
CA ARG A 109 5.08 -13.65 -0.63
C ARG A 109 5.35 -13.00 0.73
N TRP A 110 5.52 -11.69 0.79
CA TRP A 110 5.86 -11.00 2.04
C TRP A 110 4.81 -9.99 2.49
N ALA A 111 3.84 -9.66 1.65
CA ALA A 111 2.67 -8.87 2.00
C ALA A 111 1.47 -9.72 2.47
N GLU A 112 1.49 -11.04 2.24
CA GLU A 112 0.49 -11.99 2.74
C GLU A 112 0.35 -11.98 4.27
N ALA A 113 -0.87 -12.28 4.74
CA ALA A 113 -1.11 -12.52 6.16
C ALA A 113 -0.27 -13.71 6.64
N LYS A 114 0.56 -13.51 7.66
CA LYS A 114 1.30 -14.63 8.26
C LYS A 114 0.31 -15.67 8.78
N ASN A 115 0.57 -16.94 8.49
CA ASN A 115 -0.10 -18.00 9.20
C ASN A 115 0.37 -17.97 10.67
N PRO A 116 -0.50 -18.29 11.65
CA PRO A 116 -0.13 -18.33 13.06
C PRO A 116 1.02 -19.31 13.40
N GLY A 117 1.53 -20.09 12.43
CA GLY A 117 2.71 -20.96 12.56
C GLY A 117 4.06 -20.34 12.14
N ASP A 118 4.09 -19.13 11.57
CA ASP A 118 5.31 -18.51 11.00
C ASP A 118 6.08 -17.61 12.00
N ALA A 119 5.82 -17.78 13.30
CA ALA A 119 6.59 -17.17 14.39
C ALA A 119 7.33 -18.28 15.16
N LEU A 120 8.53 -18.61 14.68
CA LEU A 120 9.56 -19.35 15.42
C LEU A 120 10.81 -18.47 15.48
#